data_AF-X1U8L1-F1
#
_entry.id   AF-X1U8L1-F1
#
_cell.length_a   1.000
_cell.length_b   1.000
_cell.length_c   1.000
_cell.angle_alpha   90.00
_cell.angle_beta   90.00
_cell.angle_gamma   90.00
#
_symmetry.space_group_name_H-M   'P 1'
#
loop_
_entity.id
_entity.type
_entity.pdbx_description
1 polymer ?
#
loop_
_entity_poly.entity_id
_entity_poly.type
_entity_poly.pdbx_seq_one_letter_code
_entity_poly.pdbx_strand_id
1 'polypeptide(L)'
;GIIYYPIEGYFVSEQGERLAPGFRVSIGFKNFIRLIKSPQISNPFLRVFGWTFLWAFLSVITTFALGLTLAIVLNDPYLKLRKIYRTLLIIPYSIPAFISCLIWRGFFNTEVGIVNRILNNFFQVIIPWLQDPIWAKVALVIVNLWLGFPYMMIITLGAPI
;
A
#
# COMPACT_ATOMS: atom_id res chain seq x y z
N GLY A 1 -24.64 48.18 -10.69
CA GLY A 1 -24.18 46.81 -10.95
C GLY A 1 -23.18 46.42 -9.88
N ILE A 2 -23.18 45.17 -9.42
CA ILE A 2 -22.21 44.70 -8.43
C ILE A 2 -20.84 44.58 -9.12
N ILE A 3 -19.82 45.23 -8.56
CA ILE A 3 -18.44 45.18 -9.06
C ILE A 3 -17.73 44.01 -8.37
N TYR A 4 -17.01 43.20 -9.14
CA TYR A 4 -16.26 42.06 -8.65
C TYR A 4 -14.77 42.28 -8.85
N TYR A 5 -13.98 41.92 -7.83
CA TYR A 5 -12.52 42.04 -7.88
C TYR A 5 -11.87 40.64 -7.89
N PRO A 6 -10.79 40.44 -8.68
CA PRO A 6 -10.04 39.20 -8.69
C PRO A 6 -9.17 39.08 -7.42
N ILE A 7 -9.55 38.18 -6.50
CA ILE A 7 -8.82 37.93 -5.24
C ILE A 7 -8.55 36.44 -5.09
N GLU A 8 -7.27 36.07 -4.96
CA GLU A 8 -6.79 34.69 -4.73
C GLU A 8 -7.44 33.61 -5.62
N GLY A 9 -7.68 33.93 -6.90
CA GLY A 9 -8.24 32.99 -7.87
C GLY A 9 -9.77 32.92 -7.88
N TYR A 10 -10.47 33.84 -7.22
CA TYR A 10 -11.92 33.98 -7.29
C TYR A 10 -12.32 35.43 -7.61
N PHE A 11 -13.50 35.60 -8.20
CA PHE A 11 -14.13 36.91 -8.31
C PHE A 11 -14.97 37.15 -7.06
N VAL A 12 -14.67 38.19 -6.31
CA VAL A 12 -15.30 38.50 -5.02
C VAL A 12 -16.01 39.85 -5.10
N SER A 13 -17.28 39.91 -4.70
CA SER A 13 -18.04 41.17 -4.59
C SER A 13 -17.58 41.97 -3.37
N GLU A 14 -17.94 43.26 -3.29
CA GLU A 14 -17.70 44.08 -2.09
C GLU A 14 -18.38 43.52 -0.82
N GLN A 15 -19.40 42.67 -0.98
CA GLN A 15 -20.10 41.99 0.10
C GLN A 15 -19.47 40.63 0.46
N GLY A 16 -18.36 40.26 -0.18
CA GLY A 16 -17.63 39.01 0.07
C GLY A 16 -18.17 37.78 -0.66
N GLU A 17 -19.18 37.94 -1.52
CA GLU A 17 -19.74 36.83 -2.30
C GLU A 17 -18.76 36.40 -3.39
N ARG A 18 -18.44 35.10 -3.42
CA ARG A 18 -17.50 34.51 -4.38
C ARG A 18 -18.26 33.90 -5.54
N LEU A 19 -17.90 34.27 -6.76
CA LEU A 19 -18.41 33.62 -7.96
C LEU A 19 -17.56 32.41 -8.34
N ALA A 20 -18.23 31.31 -8.68
CA ALA A 20 -17.65 30.17 -9.38
C ALA A 20 -17.97 30.31 -10.89
N PRO A 21 -17.04 29.96 -11.80
CA PRO A 21 -15.76 29.30 -11.56
C PRO A 21 -14.63 30.26 -11.17
N GLY A 22 -13.73 29.79 -10.30
CA GLY A 22 -12.47 30.47 -10.02
C GLY A 22 -11.45 30.30 -11.16
N PHE A 23 -10.34 31.03 -11.08
CA PHE A 23 -9.21 31.00 -12.02
C PHE A 23 -7.90 30.64 -11.29
N ARG A 24 -6.95 30.05 -12.03
CA ARG A 24 -5.65 29.66 -11.45
C ARG A 24 -4.81 30.90 -11.16
N VAL A 25 -4.22 30.95 -9.98
CA VAL A 25 -3.27 32.00 -9.57
C VAL A 25 -1.99 31.37 -9.03
N SER A 26 -0.85 32.04 -9.25
CA SER A 26 0.40 31.63 -8.64
C SER A 26 0.38 31.99 -7.16
N ILE A 27 0.48 30.97 -6.31
CA ILE A 27 0.46 31.09 -4.84
C ILE A 27 1.84 30.84 -4.23
N GLY A 28 2.87 30.66 -5.05
CA GLY A 28 4.24 30.37 -4.62
C GLY A 28 4.31 29.22 -3.61
N PHE A 29 5.01 29.45 -2.50
CA PHE A 29 5.23 28.45 -1.44
C PHE A 29 4.15 28.41 -0.35
N LYS A 30 3.03 29.15 -0.50
CA LYS A 30 1.97 29.23 0.52
C LYS A 30 1.47 27.84 0.96
N ASN A 31 1.35 26.88 0.03
CA ASN A 31 0.93 25.51 0.34
C ASN A 31 1.92 24.72 1.19
N PHE A 32 3.22 24.84 0.91
CA PHE A 32 4.27 24.15 1.68
C PHE A 32 4.38 24.74 3.09
N ILE A 33 4.31 26.07 3.20
CA ILE A 33 4.29 26.75 4.51
C ILE A 33 3.06 26.32 5.31
N ARG A 34 1.88 26.21 4.68
CA ARG A 34 0.66 25.73 5.32
C ARG A 34 0.80 24.28 5.79
N LEU A 35 1.45 23.41 5.01
CA LEU A 35 1.70 22.02 5.39
C LEU A 35 2.58 21.91 6.64
N ILE A 36 3.53 22.83 6.83
CA ILE A 36 4.47 22.84 7.97
C ILE A 36 3.91 23.61 9.18
N LYS A 37 3.21 24.73 8.96
CA LYS A 37 2.75 25.63 10.01
C LYS A 37 1.39 25.29 10.59
N SER A 38 0.55 24.52 9.90
CA SER A 38 -0.79 24.17 10.37
C SER A 38 -0.78 22.80 11.07
N PRO A 39 -0.86 22.74 12.42
CA PRO A 39 -0.77 21.47 13.16
C PRO A 39 -1.82 20.43 12.73
N GLN A 40 -2.97 20.87 12.25
CA GLN A 40 -4.05 20.04 11.74
C GLN A 40 -3.64 19.26 10.47
N ILE A 41 -2.68 19.77 9.71
CA ILE A 41 -2.18 19.17 8.46
C ILE A 41 -0.85 18.47 8.70
N SER A 42 0.05 19.10 9.46
CA SER A 42 1.39 18.57 9.73
C SER A 42 1.36 17.25 10.48
N ASN A 43 0.50 17.11 11.50
CA ASN A 43 0.45 15.91 12.34
C ASN A 43 -0.02 14.66 11.57
N PRO A 44 -1.14 14.68 10.82
CA PRO A 44 -1.52 13.56 9.96
C PRO A 44 -0.48 13.28 8.87
N PHE A 45 0.11 14.33 8.29
CA PHE A 45 1.13 14.20 7.26
C PHE A 45 2.35 13.42 7.76
N LEU A 46 2.94 13.82 8.89
CA LEU A 46 4.10 13.14 9.47
C LEU A 46 3.78 11.68 9.85
N ARG A 47 2.56 11.42 10.34
CA ARG A 47 2.11 10.06 10.65
C ARG A 47 2.03 9.18 9.41
N VAL A 48 1.44 9.68 8.32
CA VAL A 48 1.35 8.96 7.05
C VAL A 48 2.73 8.79 6.44
N PHE A 49 3.55 9.84 6.45
CA PHE A 49 4.92 9.80 5.94
C PHE A 49 5.77 8.74 6.64
N GLY A 50 5.75 8.72 7.99
CA GLY A 50 6.45 7.70 8.77
C GLY A 50 5.94 6.30 8.48
N TRP A 51 4.62 6.13 8.31
CA TRP A 51 4.05 4.86 7.88
C TRP A 51 4.49 4.46 6.47
N THR A 52 4.52 5.37 5.50
CA THR A 52 4.96 5.09 4.13
C THR A 52 6.40 4.63 4.10
N PHE A 53 7.29 5.26 4.88
CA PHE A 53 8.68 4.84 4.98
C PHE A 53 8.81 3.45 5.61
N LEU A 54 8.14 3.22 6.74
CA LEU A 54 8.13 1.91 7.41
C LEU A 54 7.54 0.82 6.51
N TRP A 55 6.46 1.12 5.81
CA TRP A 55 5.82 0.21 4.86
C TRP A 55 6.74 -0.14 3.70
N ALA A 56 7.42 0.85 3.11
CA ALA A 56 8.38 0.62 2.02
C ALA A 56 9.54 -0.26 2.51
N PHE A 57 10.09 0.04 3.69
CA PHE A 57 11.16 -0.76 4.29
C PHE A 57 10.72 -2.20 4.56
N LEU A 58 9.56 -2.41 5.20
CA LEU A 58 9.00 -3.73 5.49
C LEU A 58 8.68 -4.51 4.22
N SER A 59 8.10 -3.87 3.22
CA SER A 59 7.81 -4.44 1.90
C SER A 59 9.09 -4.99 1.26
N VAL A 60 10.14 -4.18 1.18
CA VAL A 60 11.41 -4.59 0.56
C VAL A 60 12.07 -5.71 1.35
N ILE A 61 12.24 -5.55 2.67
CA ILE A 61 12.98 -6.53 3.47
C ILE A 61 12.27 -7.89 3.51
N THR A 62 10.94 -7.91 3.62
CA THR A 62 10.18 -9.16 3.71
C THR A 62 10.14 -9.89 2.36
N THR A 63 9.87 -9.18 1.26
CA THR A 63 9.87 -9.76 -0.09
C THR A 63 11.25 -10.24 -0.51
N PHE A 64 12.30 -9.48 -0.17
CA PHE A 64 13.68 -9.85 -0.42
C PHE A 64 14.11 -11.07 0.40
N ALA A 65 13.86 -11.08 1.71
CA ALA A 65 14.23 -12.21 2.58
C ALA A 65 13.55 -13.52 2.14
N LEU A 66 12.24 -13.48 1.84
CA LEU A 66 11.51 -14.64 1.37
C LEU A 66 11.97 -15.05 -0.04
N GLY A 67 12.14 -14.09 -0.95
CA GLY A 67 12.60 -14.33 -2.31
C GLY A 67 13.99 -14.96 -2.37
N LEU A 68 14.94 -14.47 -1.56
CA LEU A 68 16.29 -15.01 -1.41
C LEU A 68 16.25 -16.42 -0.83
N THR A 69 15.47 -16.63 0.25
CA THR A 69 15.35 -17.96 0.88
C THR A 69 14.82 -18.99 -0.13
N LEU A 70 13.77 -18.65 -0.87
CA LEU A 70 13.23 -19.52 -1.91
C LEU A 70 14.20 -19.71 -3.08
N ALA A 71 14.93 -18.69 -3.49
CA ALA A 71 15.94 -18.79 -4.55
C ALA A 71 17.06 -19.77 -4.17
N ILE A 72 17.58 -19.69 -2.93
CA ILE A 72 18.59 -20.63 -2.42
C ILE A 72 18.05 -22.07 -2.44
N VAL A 73 16.84 -22.29 -1.92
CA VAL A 73 16.20 -23.63 -1.91
C VAL A 73 16.00 -24.17 -3.32
N LEU A 74 15.61 -23.32 -4.28
CA LEU A 74 15.38 -23.73 -5.66
C LEU A 74 16.67 -23.91 -6.47
N ASN A 75 17.79 -23.37 -6.01
CA ASN A 75 19.10 -23.57 -6.61
C ASN A 75 19.78 -24.87 -6.12
N ASP A 76 19.25 -25.53 -5.10
CA ASP A 76 19.79 -26.78 -4.59
C ASP A 76 19.78 -27.90 -5.68
N PRO A 77 20.94 -28.49 -6.03
CA PRO A 77 21.02 -29.56 -7.02
C PRO A 77 20.27 -30.85 -6.62
N TYR A 78 20.02 -31.08 -5.33
CA TYR A 78 19.27 -32.24 -4.82
C TYR A 78 17.75 -32.08 -4.91
N LEU A 79 17.25 -30.87 -5.21
CA LEU A 79 15.83 -30.60 -5.32
C LEU A 79 15.23 -31.21 -6.60
N LYS A 80 14.50 -32.32 -6.44
CA LYS A 80 13.72 -32.93 -7.52
C LYS A 80 12.58 -31.99 -7.93
N LEU A 81 12.23 -31.97 -9.22
CA LEU A 81 11.12 -31.16 -9.78
C LEU A 81 11.25 -29.62 -9.63
N ARG A 82 12.47 -29.09 -9.48
CA ARG A 82 12.73 -27.63 -9.38
C ARG A 82 12.00 -26.75 -10.41
N LYS A 83 11.83 -27.24 -11.65
CA LYS A 83 11.10 -26.52 -12.71
C LYS A 83 9.62 -26.32 -12.37
N ILE A 84 8.97 -27.33 -11.75
CA ILE A 84 7.56 -27.25 -11.37
C ILE A 84 7.40 -26.25 -10.21
N TYR A 85 8.25 -26.35 -9.18
CA TYR A 85 8.22 -25.41 -8.06
C TYR A 85 8.41 -23.96 -8.51
N ARG A 86 9.38 -23.70 -9.41
CA ARG A 86 9.58 -22.37 -10.00
C ARG A 86 8.34 -21.85 -10.71
N THR A 87 7.68 -22.67 -11.53
CA THR A 87 6.47 -22.24 -12.25
C THR A 87 5.32 -21.94 -11.27
N LEU A 88 5.08 -22.79 -10.28
CA LEU A 88 4.01 -22.61 -9.30
C LEU A 88 4.20 -21.33 -8.46
N LEU A 89 5.44 -21.06 -8.05
CA LEU A 89 5.76 -19.90 -7.21
C LEU A 89 5.68 -18.56 -7.97
N ILE A 90 5.66 -18.57 -9.31
CA ILE A 90 5.51 -17.35 -10.14
C ILE A 90 4.04 -16.98 -10.34
N ILE A 91 3.11 -17.93 -10.19
CA ILE A 91 1.66 -17.73 -10.43
C ILE A 91 1.09 -16.49 -9.72
N PRO A 92 1.39 -16.22 -8.42
CA PRO A 92 0.87 -15.05 -7.73
C PRO A 92 1.16 -13.72 -8.44
N TYR A 93 2.34 -13.61 -9.06
CA TYR A 93 2.77 -12.41 -9.77
C TYR A 93 2.18 -12.30 -11.17
N SER A 94 1.81 -13.42 -11.79
CA SER A 94 1.15 -13.45 -13.10
C SER A 94 -0.29 -12.92 -13.05
N ILE A 95 -0.92 -12.92 -11.88
CA ILE A 95 -2.28 -12.40 -11.69
C ILE A 95 -2.22 -10.87 -11.52
N PRO A 96 -3.09 -10.10 -12.20
CA PRO A 96 -3.15 -8.66 -12.02
C PRO A 96 -3.33 -8.26 -10.55
N ALA A 97 -2.46 -7.38 -10.04
CA ALA A 97 -2.43 -7.01 -8.63
C ALA A 97 -3.78 -6.51 -8.09
N PHE A 98 -4.54 -5.77 -8.90
CA PHE A 98 -5.87 -5.29 -8.51
C PHE A 98 -6.84 -6.43 -8.18
N ILE A 99 -6.89 -7.47 -9.01
CA ILE A 99 -7.75 -8.64 -8.79
C ILE A 99 -7.31 -9.38 -7.52
N SER A 100 -6.01 -9.59 -7.36
CA SER A 100 -5.43 -10.20 -6.16
C SER A 100 -5.83 -9.44 -4.89
N CYS A 101 -5.76 -8.10 -4.90
CA CYS A 101 -6.18 -7.28 -3.77
C CYS A 101 -7.66 -7.46 -3.42
N LEU A 102 -8.56 -7.60 -4.41
CA LEU A 102 -9.98 -7.84 -4.17
C LEU A 102 -10.24 -9.23 -3.56
N ILE A 103 -9.53 -10.25 -4.03
CA ILE A 103 -9.60 -11.60 -3.47
C ILE A 103 -9.15 -11.60 -2.02
N TRP A 104 -7.98 -11.00 -1.73
CA TRP A 104 -7.47 -10.86 -0.37
C TRP A 104 -8.40 -10.05 0.53
N ARG A 105 -9.05 -8.99 0.01
CA ARG A 105 -10.08 -8.24 0.74
C ARG A 105 -11.24 -9.14 1.17
N GLY A 106 -11.66 -10.08 0.31
CA GLY A 106 -12.66 -11.08 0.65
C GLY A 106 -12.17 -12.07 1.71
N PHE A 107 -10.91 -12.53 1.60
CA PHE A 107 -10.30 -13.45 2.56
C PHE A 107 -10.13 -12.86 3.96
N PHE A 108 -9.84 -11.56 4.04
CA PHE A 108 -9.71 -10.80 5.29
C PHE A 108 -11.05 -10.27 5.83
N ASN A 109 -12.19 -10.66 5.23
CA ASN A 109 -13.49 -10.30 5.78
C ASN A 109 -13.67 -10.93 7.17
N THR A 110 -14.19 -10.14 8.11
CA THR A 110 -14.25 -10.55 9.52
C THR A 110 -15.25 -11.67 9.77
N GLU A 111 -16.36 -11.69 9.05
CA GLU A 111 -17.50 -12.60 9.27
C GLU A 111 -17.45 -13.83 8.36
N VAL A 112 -17.13 -13.65 7.08
CA VAL A 112 -17.15 -14.72 6.07
C VAL A 112 -15.77 -15.07 5.50
N GLY A 113 -14.71 -14.37 5.93
CA GLY A 113 -13.36 -14.56 5.39
C GLY A 113 -12.74 -15.90 5.78
N ILE A 114 -12.02 -16.51 4.84
CA ILE A 114 -11.35 -17.80 5.07
C ILE A 114 -10.22 -17.69 6.12
N VAL A 115 -9.53 -16.55 6.18
CA VAL A 115 -8.42 -16.33 7.10
C VAL A 115 -8.92 -16.39 8.54
N ASN A 116 -10.02 -15.70 8.86
CA ASN A 116 -10.60 -15.76 10.19
C ASN A 116 -11.23 -17.10 10.52
N ARG A 117 -11.81 -17.83 9.54
CA ARG A 117 -12.27 -19.21 9.79
C ARG A 117 -11.12 -20.12 10.20
N ILE A 118 -9.98 -20.04 9.49
CA ILE A 118 -8.79 -20.82 9.83
C ILE A 118 -8.29 -20.41 11.22
N LEU A 119 -8.12 -19.11 11.48
CA LEU A 119 -7.66 -18.64 12.79
C LEU A 119 -8.59 -19.03 13.93
N ASN A 120 -9.90 -18.97 13.74
CA ASN A 120 -10.87 -19.36 14.75
C ASN A 120 -10.83 -20.88 15.01
N ASN A 121 -10.61 -21.70 13.97
CA ASN A 121 -10.52 -23.14 14.13
C ASN A 121 -9.27 -23.59 14.89
N PHE A 122 -8.12 -22.94 14.67
CA PHE A 122 -6.85 -23.33 15.30
C PHE A 122 -6.55 -22.58 16.60
N PHE A 123 -6.92 -21.30 16.68
CA PHE A 123 -6.56 -20.39 17.76
C PHE A 123 -7.78 -19.80 18.49
N GLN A 124 -9.01 -20.05 18.02
CA GLN A 124 -10.25 -19.50 18.61
C GLN A 124 -10.27 -17.96 18.68
N VAL A 125 -9.63 -17.29 17.71
CA VAL A 125 -9.52 -15.83 17.64
C VAL A 125 -10.10 -15.32 16.31
N ILE A 126 -10.82 -14.21 16.37
CA ILE A 126 -11.33 -13.48 15.20
C ILE A 126 -10.62 -12.13 15.14
N ILE A 127 -9.88 -11.89 14.06
CA ILE A 127 -9.09 -10.67 13.90
C ILE A 127 -9.85 -9.66 13.01
N PRO A 128 -10.04 -8.40 13.44
CA PRO A 128 -10.66 -7.36 12.63
C PRO A 128 -9.67 -6.77 11.62
N TRP A 129 -9.28 -7.58 10.62
CA TRP A 129 -8.20 -7.27 9.67
C TRP A 129 -8.30 -5.92 8.98
N LEU A 130 -9.51 -5.50 8.62
CA LEU A 130 -9.72 -4.26 7.86
C LEU A 130 -10.34 -3.15 8.69
N GLN A 131 -10.86 -3.47 9.88
CA GLN A 131 -11.50 -2.49 10.77
C GLN A 131 -10.50 -1.90 11.77
N ASP A 132 -9.47 -2.65 12.17
CA ASP A 132 -8.43 -2.17 13.06
C ASP A 132 -7.20 -1.64 12.28
N PRO A 133 -6.69 -0.43 12.60
CA PRO A 133 -5.56 0.16 11.89
C PRO A 133 -4.26 -0.64 11.96
N ILE A 134 -4.02 -1.40 13.04
CA ILE A 134 -2.80 -2.21 13.19
C ILE A 134 -2.92 -3.44 12.30
N TRP A 135 -4.05 -4.15 12.39
CA TRP A 135 -4.27 -5.35 11.58
C TRP A 135 -4.39 -5.03 10.07
N ALA A 136 -4.91 -3.86 9.71
CA ALA A 136 -4.96 -3.40 8.32
C ALA A 136 -3.55 -3.25 7.75
N LYS A 137 -2.62 -2.70 8.54
CA LYS A 137 -1.21 -2.60 8.16
C LYS A 137 -0.55 -3.97 7.99
N VAL A 138 -0.84 -4.91 8.89
CA VAL A 138 -0.35 -6.29 8.79
C VAL A 138 -0.90 -6.97 7.53
N ALA A 139 -2.20 -6.85 7.26
CA ALA A 139 -2.82 -7.38 6.05
C ALA A 139 -2.17 -6.81 4.78
N LEU A 140 -1.90 -5.50 4.75
CA LEU A 140 -1.19 -4.86 3.63
C LEU A 140 0.20 -5.45 3.40
N VAL A 141 0.97 -5.70 4.47
CA VAL A 141 2.29 -6.33 4.36
C VAL A 141 2.18 -7.78 3.87
N ILE A 142 1.19 -8.55 4.33
CA ILE A 142 0.98 -9.94 3.88
C ILE A 142 0.66 -9.99 2.38
N VAL A 143 -0.25 -9.13 1.91
CA VAL A 143 -0.63 -9.08 0.49
C VAL A 143 0.56 -8.62 -0.36
N ASN A 144 1.28 -7.60 0.10
CA ASN A 144 2.49 -7.13 -0.57
C ASN A 144 3.56 -8.23 -0.64
N LEU A 145 3.77 -8.99 0.44
CA LEU A 145 4.69 -10.12 0.45
C LEU A 145 4.28 -11.15 -0.59
N TRP A 146 3.00 -11.56 -0.61
CA TRP A 146 2.46 -12.56 -1.54
C TRP A 146 2.61 -12.15 -3.01
N LEU A 147 2.43 -10.86 -3.32
CA LEU A 147 2.61 -10.32 -4.67
C LEU A 147 4.08 -10.09 -5.05
N GLY A 148 4.91 -9.70 -4.09
CA GLY A 148 6.27 -9.22 -4.33
C GLY A 148 7.34 -10.31 -4.25
N PHE A 149 7.14 -11.37 -3.48
CA PHE A 149 8.14 -12.43 -3.34
C PHE A 149 8.53 -13.10 -4.66
N PRO A 150 7.62 -13.35 -5.64
CA PRO A 150 8.02 -14.03 -6.87
C PRO A 150 8.98 -13.18 -7.71
N TYR A 151 8.78 -11.85 -7.71
CA TYR A 151 9.67 -10.91 -8.38
C TYR A 151 11.08 -10.94 -7.77
N MET A 152 11.18 -10.82 -6.44
CA MET A 152 12.48 -10.89 -5.75
C MET A 152 13.15 -12.25 -5.91
N MET A 153 12.37 -13.33 -5.88
CA MET A 153 12.87 -14.69 -6.12
C MET A 153 13.50 -14.82 -7.52
N ILE A 154 12.85 -14.33 -8.58
CA ILE A 154 13.40 -14.40 -9.95
C ILE A 154 14.71 -13.61 -10.06
N ILE A 155 14.75 -12.40 -9.50
CA ILE A 155 15.96 -11.56 -9.52
C ILE A 155 17.11 -12.27 -8.82
N THR A 156 16.85 -12.80 -7.63
CA THR A 156 17.89 -13.42 -6.80
C THR A 156 18.35 -14.76 -7.37
N LEU A 157 17.47 -15.49 -8.07
CA LEU A 157 17.81 -16.72 -8.79
C LEU A 157 18.61 -16.45 -10.06
N GLY A 158 18.42 -15.30 -10.70
CA GLY A 158 19.16 -14.88 -11.89
C GLY A 158 20.52 -14.24 -11.61
N ALA A 159 20.76 -13.83 -10.37
CA ALA A 159 22.07 -13.37 -9.94
C ALA A 159 23.06 -14.55 -9.95
N PRO A 160 24.26 -14.42 -10.56
CA PRO A 160 25.26 -15.46 -10.50
C PRO A 160 25.75 -15.60 -9.05
N ILE A 161 25.33 -16.68 -8.39
CA ILE A 161 25.86 -17.15 -7.12
C ILE A 161 26.65 -18.43 -7.41
#